data_AF-A0A523KEQ4-F1
#
_entry.id   AF-A0A523KEQ4-F1
#
_cell.length_a   1.000
_cell.length_b   1.000
_cell.length_c   1.000
_cell.angle_alpha   90.00
_cell.angle_beta   90.00
_cell.angle_gamma   90.00
#
_symmetry.space_group_name_H-M   'P 1'
#
loop_
_entity.id
_entity.type
_entity.pdbx_description
1 polymer ?
#
loop_
_entity_poly.entity_id
_entity_poly.type
_entity_poly.pdbx_seq_one_letter_code
_entity_poly.pdbx_strand_id
1 'polypeptide(L)'
;MGKKTADTATRMAMIASLEHLTGSARGTATWLSGAALDVSLSEDRLVRITESGGEQPEGDLIARLHRSEGTYEIEPRDAHAIWVNGERISAKRLEHRDLIEFGDTGPLSRFRLYQEGSPVGKSVADIVSDCIDYARVSRKPFGVRFSRALRDMFRGFARQTTVLFRLSVIAAIIVLAATTFHQSRSTVRLQQQVESDAVRLESFASALARARQEALQPGDLNAVRQELGHRLTAATERLAVLEERSDASARVIASAMQSIVFLQGAYGFRETATNRMLRHAVDDEGRSLFSPRGQPMLTLEGDGPVAERQFTGTGFVVTATGALLTNRHVALPWEFDASVEALGEQGMEPVSIKFIGYLPNIREPFPVRLLKASDDADLAVLQCQGVTGDIPRLRLSDTPPKPGDEAIVMGYPTGLRSMLAQTGDAFIEKLQNGDDLDFWAVAARLSGEQFIQPLASRGIIGQVTRATVVYDAETTYGGSGGPVLDINGEVIAVNAAIIPEYGGSNLGVPAEYARRLLEDADVR
;
A
#
# COMPACT_ATOMS: atom_id res chain seq x y z
N MET A 1 2.63 92.55 33.57
CA MET A 1 2.38 92.81 32.13
C MET A 1 3.29 91.89 31.33
N GLY A 2 2.90 91.06 30.38
CA GLY A 2 1.63 90.75 29.71
C GLY A 2 1.93 89.63 28.69
N LYS A 3 0.97 88.74 28.48
CA LYS A 3 0.97 87.57 27.57
C LYS A 3 1.34 87.91 26.11
N LYS A 4 1.86 86.87 25.41
CA LYS A 4 1.68 86.43 23.99
C LYS A 4 3.05 86.03 23.41
N THR A 5 3.30 84.89 22.76
CA THR A 5 2.49 83.81 22.19
C THR A 5 3.46 82.68 21.83
N ALA A 6 3.05 81.43 22.08
CA ALA A 6 3.61 80.26 21.43
C ALA A 6 3.13 80.21 19.97
N ASP A 7 4.05 80.13 19.02
CA ASP A 7 3.98 79.55 17.66
C ASP A 7 5.24 80.05 16.92
N THR A 8 6.17 79.23 16.47
CA THR A 8 5.97 78.36 15.32
C THR A 8 6.88 77.14 15.43
N ALA A 9 6.25 75.99 15.34
CA ALA A 9 6.85 74.67 15.31
C ALA A 9 8.00 74.54 14.28
N THR A 10 8.99 73.75 14.68
CA THR A 10 9.96 73.02 13.83
C THR A 10 9.35 72.66 12.48
N ARG A 11 9.76 73.34 11.41
CA ARG A 11 9.42 72.97 10.03
C ARG A 11 10.11 71.63 9.74
N MET A 12 9.39 70.53 9.92
CA MET A 12 9.86 69.19 9.56
C MET A 12 10.27 69.20 8.09
N ALA A 13 11.53 68.86 7.79
CA ALA A 13 12.03 68.86 6.42
C ALA A 13 11.47 67.64 5.68
N MET A 14 10.33 67.82 5.00
CA MET A 14 9.79 66.83 4.06
C MET A 14 10.77 66.70 2.87
N ILE A 15 11.33 65.51 2.69
CA ILE A 15 12.20 65.18 1.56
C ILE A 15 11.37 64.41 0.54
N ALA A 16 11.39 64.85 -0.72
CA ALA A 16 10.68 64.17 -1.80
C ALA A 16 11.67 63.42 -2.72
N SER A 17 11.23 62.32 -3.30
CA SER A 17 11.97 61.60 -4.32
C SER A 17 11.06 61.20 -5.48
N LEU A 18 11.64 61.09 -6.66
CA LEU A 18 11.04 60.50 -7.84
C LEU A 18 11.66 59.11 -8.07
N GLU A 19 10.90 58.04 -7.84
CA GLU A 19 11.34 56.66 -8.08
C GLU A 19 11.04 56.24 -9.51
N HIS A 20 12.06 55.82 -10.27
CA HIS A 20 11.90 55.45 -11.67
C HIS A 20 11.42 53.99 -11.80
N LEU A 21 10.18 53.79 -12.25
CA LEU A 21 9.56 52.48 -12.40
C LEU A 21 9.88 51.84 -13.77
N THR A 22 10.15 52.65 -14.79
CA THR A 22 10.55 52.22 -16.15
C THR A 22 11.65 53.12 -16.72
N GLY A 23 12.24 52.72 -17.87
CA GLY A 23 13.36 53.45 -18.50
C GLY A 23 14.74 52.91 -18.11
N SER A 24 15.80 53.62 -18.52
CA SER A 24 17.21 53.28 -18.25
C SER A 24 17.62 53.49 -16.80
N ALA A 25 17.02 54.47 -16.11
CA ALA A 25 17.23 54.75 -14.68
C ALA A 25 16.39 53.85 -13.73
N ARG A 26 15.83 52.75 -14.24
CA ARG A 26 14.86 51.92 -13.51
C ARG A 26 15.38 51.38 -12.18
N GLY A 27 14.58 51.54 -11.13
CA GLY A 27 14.87 51.06 -9.78
C GLY A 27 15.77 51.98 -8.96
N THR A 28 16.12 53.15 -9.51
CA THR A 28 16.79 54.24 -8.80
C THR A 28 15.78 55.30 -8.37
N ALA A 29 16.16 56.12 -7.39
CA ALA A 29 15.37 57.24 -6.90
C ALA A 29 16.17 58.53 -7.04
N THR A 30 15.56 59.54 -7.64
CA THR A 30 16.14 60.88 -7.76
C THR A 30 15.54 61.77 -6.68
N TRP A 31 16.40 62.31 -5.80
CA TRP A 31 15.99 63.13 -4.67
C TRP A 31 15.77 64.58 -5.09
N LEU A 32 14.70 65.21 -4.58
CA LEU A 32 14.28 66.56 -4.96
C LEU A 32 14.57 67.53 -3.80
N SER A 33 15.59 68.38 -3.98
CA SER A 33 16.06 69.32 -2.95
C SER A 33 15.84 70.80 -3.27
N GLY A 34 15.65 71.17 -4.54
CA GLY A 34 15.55 72.57 -4.99
C GLY A 34 14.14 73.18 -4.92
N ALA A 35 14.04 74.52 -4.97
CA ALA A 35 12.77 75.24 -4.94
C ALA A 35 12.02 75.23 -6.30
N ALA A 36 12.79 75.24 -7.40
CA ALA A 36 12.29 75.08 -8.76
C ALA A 36 13.25 74.14 -9.51
N LEU A 37 12.71 73.05 -10.05
CA LEU A 37 13.48 72.00 -10.73
C LEU A 37 12.97 71.84 -12.16
N ASP A 38 13.89 71.82 -13.11
CA ASP A 38 13.63 71.56 -14.51
C ASP A 38 13.79 70.04 -14.76
N VAL A 39 12.74 69.43 -15.33
CA VAL A 39 12.72 68.01 -15.69
C VAL A 39 12.97 67.91 -17.20
N SER A 40 14.12 67.34 -17.56
CA SER A 40 14.51 67.12 -18.95
C SER A 40 14.50 65.64 -19.30
N LEU A 41 14.23 65.35 -20.57
CA LEU A 41 14.30 64.01 -21.15
C LEU A 41 15.44 63.97 -22.17
N SER A 42 16.45 63.16 -21.88
CA SER A 42 17.54 62.89 -22.83
C SER A 42 17.09 61.99 -24.00
N GLU A 43 17.87 61.94 -25.08
CA GLU A 43 17.61 61.08 -26.25
C GLU A 43 17.44 59.59 -25.88
N ASP A 44 18.13 59.13 -24.82
CA ASP A 44 18.03 57.78 -24.25
C ASP A 44 16.79 57.57 -23.36
N ARG A 45 15.85 58.52 -23.35
CA ARG A 45 14.65 58.54 -22.48
C ARG A 45 14.96 58.49 -20.98
N LEU A 46 16.13 58.97 -20.57
CA LEU A 46 16.49 59.11 -19.17
C LEU A 46 15.99 60.47 -18.65
N VAL A 47 15.21 60.42 -17.56
CA VAL A 47 14.71 61.60 -16.85
C VAL A 47 15.86 62.21 -16.07
N ARG A 48 16.20 63.46 -16.33
CA ARG A 48 17.15 64.25 -15.53
C ARG A 48 16.42 65.41 -14.86
N ILE A 49 16.82 65.70 -13.63
CA ILE A 49 16.23 66.77 -12.82
C ILE A 49 17.37 67.72 -12.43
N THR A 50 17.28 68.96 -12.86
CA THR A 50 18.29 70.02 -12.61
C THR A 50 17.64 71.23 -11.95
N GLU A 51 18.39 72.03 -11.19
CA GLU A 51 17.84 73.26 -10.61
C GLU A 51 17.58 74.32 -11.69
N SER A 52 16.42 74.96 -11.61
CA SER A 52 16.00 75.94 -12.61
C SER A 52 16.82 77.23 -12.47
N GLY A 53 17.47 77.65 -13.56
CA GLY A 53 18.37 78.82 -13.61
C GLY A 53 19.87 78.49 -13.57
N GLY A 54 20.24 77.19 -13.58
CA GLY A 54 21.63 76.70 -13.71
C GLY A 54 22.06 76.38 -15.15
N GLU A 55 22.99 75.43 -15.29
CA GLU A 55 23.49 74.89 -16.57
C GLU A 55 22.35 74.51 -17.53
N GLN A 56 22.51 74.79 -18.83
CA GLN A 56 21.50 74.47 -19.84
C GLN A 56 21.15 72.97 -19.78
N PRO A 57 19.86 72.61 -19.71
CA PRO A 57 19.48 71.20 -19.59
C PRO A 57 19.94 70.41 -20.82
N GLU A 58 20.72 69.34 -20.60
CA GLU A 58 21.00 68.33 -21.62
C GLU A 58 19.73 67.51 -21.90
N GLY A 59 19.00 67.88 -22.95
CA GLY A 59 17.80 67.19 -23.39
C GLY A 59 16.59 68.11 -23.51
N ASP A 60 15.46 67.55 -23.95
CA ASP A 60 14.25 68.32 -24.15
C ASP A 60 13.59 68.62 -22.79
N LEU A 61 13.24 69.89 -22.54
CA LEU A 61 12.65 70.32 -21.28
C LEU A 61 11.16 69.99 -21.30
N ILE A 62 10.75 68.98 -20.51
CA ILE A 62 9.40 68.43 -20.57
C ILE A 62 8.48 68.94 -19.46
N ALA A 63 9.02 69.24 -18.28
CA ALA A 63 8.24 69.70 -17.12
C ALA A 63 9.06 70.61 -16.22
N ARG A 64 8.37 71.40 -15.40
CA ARG A 64 8.95 72.12 -14.28
C ARG A 64 8.24 71.72 -12.98
N LEU A 65 9.03 71.48 -11.93
CA LEU A 65 8.56 71.14 -10.60
C LEU A 65 8.82 72.33 -9.67
N HIS A 66 7.77 72.88 -9.08
CA HIS A 66 7.85 73.98 -8.12
C HIS A 66 7.52 73.49 -6.73
N ARG A 67 8.37 73.82 -5.74
CA ARG A 67 8.11 73.44 -4.36
C ARG A 67 6.99 74.29 -3.78
N SER A 68 5.90 73.66 -3.36
CA SER A 68 4.70 74.30 -2.83
C SER A 68 4.25 73.61 -1.54
N GLU A 69 4.16 74.37 -0.44
CA GLU A 69 3.62 73.93 0.87
C GLU A 69 4.06 72.52 1.35
N GLY A 70 5.35 72.20 1.20
CA GLY A 70 5.89 70.91 1.67
C GLY A 70 5.79 69.74 0.68
N THR A 71 5.28 69.97 -0.53
CA THR A 71 5.32 69.04 -1.67
C THR A 71 5.80 69.76 -2.95
N TYR A 72 5.67 69.12 -4.12
CA TYR A 72 5.98 69.71 -5.42
C TYR A 72 4.73 69.78 -6.30
N GLU A 73 4.60 70.86 -7.05
CA GLU A 73 3.62 71.04 -8.12
C GLU A 73 4.32 70.87 -9.45
N ILE A 74 3.76 70.04 -10.33
CA ILE A 74 4.31 69.76 -11.66
C ILE A 74 3.53 70.52 -12.73
N GLU A 75 4.27 71.22 -13.60
CA GLU A 75 3.75 71.98 -14.74
C GLU A 75 4.46 71.50 -16.03
N PRO A 76 3.73 71.00 -17.05
CA PRO A 76 4.29 70.65 -18.35
C PRO A 76 4.73 71.90 -19.14
N ARG A 77 5.73 71.76 -20.02
CA ARG A 77 6.14 72.82 -20.96
C ARG A 77 5.63 72.54 -22.38
N ASP A 78 5.40 73.60 -23.16
CA ASP A 78 4.47 73.77 -24.31
C ASP A 78 4.57 72.82 -25.53
N ALA A 79 5.19 71.65 -25.42
CA ALA A 79 5.13 70.60 -26.46
C ALA A 79 4.88 69.18 -25.91
N HIS A 80 4.85 68.97 -24.59
CA HIS A 80 4.80 67.64 -23.99
C HIS A 80 3.60 67.45 -23.06
N ALA A 81 2.80 66.42 -23.34
CA ALA A 81 1.74 66.01 -22.43
C ALA A 81 2.31 65.17 -21.28
N ILE A 82 1.95 65.53 -20.04
CA ILE A 82 2.27 64.76 -18.83
C ILE A 82 0.98 64.20 -18.28
N TRP A 83 1.03 62.94 -17.84
CA TRP A 83 -0.06 62.30 -17.13
C TRP A 83 0.31 62.08 -15.69
N VAL A 84 -0.64 62.31 -14.79
CA VAL A 84 -0.53 61.90 -13.40
C VAL A 84 -1.69 60.96 -13.09
N ASN A 85 -1.38 59.73 -12.69
CA ASN A 85 -2.33 58.64 -12.48
C ASN A 85 -3.22 58.34 -13.70
N GLY A 86 -2.68 58.54 -14.92
CA GLY A 86 -3.38 58.29 -16.19
C GLY A 86 -4.23 59.45 -16.70
N GLU A 87 -4.34 60.56 -15.97
CA GLU A 87 -5.06 61.77 -16.39
C GLU A 87 -4.09 62.84 -16.90
N ARG A 88 -4.41 63.50 -18.02
CA ARG A 88 -3.56 64.56 -18.60
C ARG A 88 -3.70 65.84 -17.79
N ILE A 89 -2.58 66.39 -17.33
CA ILE A 89 -2.58 67.57 -16.45
C ILE A 89 -2.06 68.83 -17.17
N SER A 90 -2.52 70.00 -16.73
CA SER A 90 -1.97 71.32 -17.09
C SER A 90 -1.14 71.92 -15.94
N ALA A 91 -1.52 71.66 -14.70
CA ALA A 91 -0.71 71.82 -13.50
C ALA A 91 -1.34 70.94 -12.41
N LYS A 92 -0.52 70.25 -11.61
CA LYS A 92 -1.05 69.44 -10.50
C LYS A 92 -0.08 69.42 -9.32
N ARG A 93 -0.60 69.65 -8.12
CA ARG A 93 0.08 69.40 -6.85
C ARG A 93 0.25 67.89 -6.65
N LEU A 94 1.49 67.42 -6.51
CA LEU A 94 1.80 66.00 -6.37
C LEU A 94 1.54 65.52 -4.94
N GLU A 95 0.86 64.38 -4.84
CA GLU A 95 0.60 63.67 -3.59
C GLU A 95 1.48 62.42 -3.45
N HIS A 96 1.69 61.98 -2.21
CA HIS A 96 2.49 60.77 -1.94
C HIS A 96 1.92 59.56 -2.71
N ARG A 97 2.75 58.92 -3.55
CA ARG A 97 2.46 57.79 -4.47
C ARG A 97 1.85 58.15 -5.82
N ASP A 98 1.76 59.44 -6.18
CA ASP A 98 1.37 59.82 -7.52
C ASP A 98 2.29 59.20 -8.58
N LEU A 99 1.69 58.63 -9.62
CA LEU A 99 2.37 58.03 -10.75
C LEU A 99 2.43 59.05 -11.89
N ILE A 100 3.63 59.40 -12.31
CA ILE A 100 3.89 60.41 -13.33
C ILE A 100 4.37 59.73 -14.61
N GLU A 101 3.73 60.04 -15.74
CA GLU A 101 4.12 59.60 -17.08
C GLU A 101 4.63 60.79 -17.89
N PHE A 102 5.89 60.70 -18.32
CA PHE A 102 6.59 61.76 -19.03
C PHE A 102 6.49 61.59 -20.57
N GLY A 103 5.32 61.87 -21.15
CA GLY A 103 5.06 61.78 -22.60
C GLY A 103 4.37 60.47 -23.05
N ASP A 104 3.89 60.43 -24.32
CA ASP A 104 3.03 59.35 -24.85
C ASP A 104 3.66 57.94 -24.81
N THR A 105 4.99 57.85 -24.76
CA THR A 105 5.75 56.60 -24.57
C THR A 105 6.84 56.72 -23.49
N GLY A 106 6.65 57.67 -22.57
CA GLY A 106 7.64 58.08 -21.58
C GLY A 106 7.98 57.08 -20.48
N PRO A 107 9.08 57.32 -19.74
CA PRO A 107 9.35 56.62 -18.50
C PRO A 107 8.29 56.97 -17.44
N LEU A 108 7.93 55.98 -16.63
CA LEU A 108 6.99 56.07 -15.52
C LEU A 108 7.79 56.27 -14.26
N SER A 109 7.42 57.26 -13.45
CA SER A 109 8.05 57.48 -12.15
C SER A 109 7.02 57.73 -11.07
N ARG A 110 7.32 57.31 -9.84
CA ARG A 110 6.45 57.47 -8.67
C ARG A 110 7.00 58.54 -7.76
N PHE A 111 6.16 59.52 -7.41
CA PHE A 111 6.49 60.53 -6.43
C PHE A 111 6.32 59.98 -5.01
N ARG A 112 7.35 60.07 -4.18
CA ARG A 112 7.31 59.69 -2.76
C ARG A 112 7.75 60.85 -1.88
N LEU A 113 6.94 61.13 -0.86
CA LEU A 113 7.27 62.02 0.25
C LEU A 113 7.74 61.19 1.45
N TYR A 114 8.88 61.56 2.03
CA TYR A 114 9.42 60.95 3.25
C TYR A 114 9.39 61.96 4.40
N GLN A 115 8.87 61.50 5.55
CA GLN A 115 9.00 62.17 6.84
C GLN A 115 10.17 61.57 7.61
N GLU A 116 10.89 62.40 8.36
CA GLU A 116 12.04 61.99 9.19
C GLU A 116 11.63 60.83 10.12
N GLY A 117 12.28 59.67 9.96
CA GLY A 117 11.93 58.40 10.64
C GLY A 117 11.20 57.36 9.80
N SER A 118 10.80 57.66 8.56
CA SER A 118 10.18 56.67 7.66
C SER A 118 11.21 55.66 7.13
N PRO A 119 10.90 54.34 7.11
CA PRO A 119 11.82 53.34 6.59
C PRO A 119 12.08 53.57 5.08
N VAL A 120 13.36 53.58 4.70
CA VAL A 120 13.82 53.84 3.32
C VAL A 120 13.57 52.64 2.38
N GLY A 121 13.18 51.48 2.92
CA GLY A 121 12.91 50.25 2.16
C GLY A 121 11.46 50.10 1.72
N LYS A 122 11.24 49.54 0.52
CA LYS A 122 9.88 49.23 0.01
C LYS A 122 9.25 48.08 0.79
N SER A 123 8.01 48.26 1.27
CA SER A 123 7.24 47.16 1.84
C SER A 123 6.75 46.19 0.76
N VAL A 124 6.33 44.98 1.15
CA VAL A 124 5.68 44.01 0.24
C VAL A 124 4.45 44.64 -0.42
N ALA A 125 3.66 45.39 0.35
CA ALA A 125 2.49 46.11 -0.15
C ALA A 125 2.85 47.17 -1.19
N ASP A 126 3.99 47.86 -1.03
CA ASP A 126 4.46 48.86 -1.99
C ASP A 126 4.95 48.24 -3.30
N ILE A 127 5.65 47.10 -3.23
CA ILE A 127 6.11 46.36 -4.42
C ILE A 127 4.91 45.86 -5.22
N VAL A 128 3.88 45.33 -4.55
CA VAL A 128 2.66 44.86 -5.19
C VAL A 128 1.87 46.02 -5.79
N SER A 129 1.71 47.13 -5.07
CA SER A 129 1.05 48.34 -5.60
C SER A 129 1.80 48.91 -6.80
N ASP A 130 3.13 49.03 -6.75
CA ASP A 130 3.95 49.46 -7.90
C ASP A 130 3.66 48.60 -9.16
N CYS A 131 3.48 47.29 -8.98
CA CYS A 131 3.20 46.36 -10.08
C CYS A 131 1.76 46.45 -10.60
N ILE A 132 0.77 46.59 -9.70
CA ILE A 132 -0.65 46.75 -10.06
C ILE A 132 -0.85 48.07 -10.81
N ASP A 133 -0.25 49.15 -10.31
CA ASP A 133 -0.38 50.47 -10.92
C ASP A 133 0.32 50.50 -12.29
N TYR A 134 1.47 49.83 -12.43
CA TYR A 134 2.09 49.62 -13.74
C TYR A 134 1.20 48.82 -14.71
N ALA A 135 0.58 47.73 -14.25
CA ALA A 135 -0.30 46.91 -15.09
C ALA A 135 -1.54 47.69 -15.55
N ARG A 136 -2.10 48.52 -14.66
CA ARG A 136 -3.29 49.35 -14.90
C ARG A 136 -3.01 50.52 -15.84
N VAL A 137 -1.90 51.24 -15.64
CA VAL A 137 -1.67 52.56 -16.25
C VAL A 137 -0.79 52.52 -17.50
N SER A 138 0.16 51.57 -17.59
CA SER A 138 1.02 51.40 -18.78
C SER A 138 0.18 51.30 -20.06
N ARG A 139 0.71 51.68 -21.23
CA ARG A 139 -0.02 51.61 -22.53
C ARG A 139 0.42 50.43 -23.43
N LYS A 140 1.27 49.52 -22.95
CA LYS A 140 1.81 48.36 -23.72
C LYS A 140 0.81 47.21 -23.97
N PRO A 141 1.06 46.20 -24.81
CA PRO A 141 0.16 45.04 -24.93
C PRO A 141 0.03 44.24 -23.62
N PHE A 142 -1.16 43.70 -23.34
CA PHE A 142 -1.51 43.06 -22.06
C PHE A 142 -0.51 41.97 -21.62
N GLY A 143 -0.15 41.04 -22.50
CA GLY A 143 0.81 39.97 -22.17
C GLY A 143 2.22 40.47 -21.80
N VAL A 144 2.66 41.58 -22.42
CA VAL A 144 3.96 42.20 -22.12
C VAL A 144 3.92 42.97 -20.80
N ARG A 145 2.79 43.60 -20.47
CA ARG A 145 2.61 44.26 -19.16
C ARG A 145 2.59 43.25 -18.03
N PHE A 146 1.80 42.18 -18.18
CA PHE A 146 1.61 41.18 -17.14
C PHE A 146 2.90 40.42 -16.83
N SER A 147 3.61 39.94 -17.88
CA SER A 147 4.89 39.25 -17.70
C SER A 147 5.98 40.15 -17.10
N ARG A 148 6.00 41.45 -17.43
CA ARG A 148 6.92 42.42 -16.81
C ARG A 148 6.56 42.67 -15.35
N ALA A 149 5.29 43.00 -15.06
CA ALA A 149 4.80 43.21 -13.69
C ALA A 149 5.12 42.00 -12.80
N LEU A 150 4.89 40.78 -13.29
CA LEU A 150 5.18 39.55 -12.55
C LEU A 150 6.68 39.40 -12.27
N ARG A 151 7.53 39.62 -13.28
CA ARG A 151 9.00 39.55 -13.15
C ARG A 151 9.52 40.58 -12.14
N ASP A 152 8.97 41.79 -12.16
CA ASP A 152 9.41 42.88 -11.29
C ASP A 152 8.94 42.68 -9.85
N MET A 153 7.75 42.12 -9.67
CA MET A 153 7.26 41.70 -8.36
C MET A 153 8.18 40.65 -7.72
N PHE A 154 8.54 39.58 -8.45
CA PHE A 154 9.48 38.56 -7.95
C PHE A 154 10.88 39.12 -7.70
N ARG A 155 11.39 40.01 -8.56
CA ARG A 155 12.69 40.66 -8.36
C ARG A 155 12.69 41.60 -7.15
N GLY A 156 11.60 42.34 -6.93
CA GLY A 156 11.38 43.17 -5.74
C GLY A 156 11.37 42.32 -4.47
N PHE A 157 10.61 41.22 -4.47
CA PHE A 157 10.61 40.27 -3.36
C PHE A 157 11.99 39.67 -3.09
N ALA A 158 12.77 39.35 -4.11
CA ALA A 158 14.10 38.77 -3.95
C ALA A 158 15.17 39.75 -3.45
N ARG A 159 15.08 41.06 -3.76
CA ARG A 159 16.15 42.03 -3.48
C ARG A 159 15.80 43.09 -2.44
N GLN A 160 14.54 43.47 -2.32
CA GLN A 160 14.12 44.66 -1.55
C GLN A 160 13.36 44.32 -0.25
N THR A 161 13.08 43.04 0.01
CA THR A 161 12.42 42.58 1.25
C THR A 161 13.43 42.21 2.34
N THR A 162 12.94 42.12 3.59
CA THR A 162 13.73 41.73 4.76
C THR A 162 14.13 40.24 4.72
N VAL A 163 15.24 39.88 5.37
CA VAL A 163 15.73 38.49 5.44
C VAL A 163 14.70 37.55 6.04
N LEU A 164 13.98 37.99 7.08
CA LEU A 164 12.91 37.21 7.73
C LEU A 164 11.79 36.80 6.76
N PHE A 165 11.37 37.70 5.87
CA PHE A 165 10.36 37.39 4.85
C PHE A 165 10.86 36.35 3.83
N ARG A 166 12.14 36.40 3.46
CA ARG A 166 12.71 35.43 2.52
C ARG A 166 12.78 34.03 3.14
N LEU A 167 13.17 33.94 4.41
CA LEU A 167 13.23 32.66 5.12
C LEU A 167 11.84 32.03 5.31
N SER A 168 10.81 32.84 5.61
CA SER A 168 9.45 32.32 5.76
C SER A 168 8.87 31.79 4.44
N VAL A 169 9.18 32.43 3.31
CA VAL A 169 8.77 31.96 1.97
C VAL A 169 9.46 30.64 1.62
N ILE A 170 10.76 30.49 1.92
CA ILE A 170 11.49 29.23 1.68
C ILE A 170 10.89 28.10 2.51
N ALA A 171 10.60 28.33 3.80
CA ALA A 171 9.97 27.34 4.66
C ALA A 171 8.60 26.90 4.14
N ALA A 172 7.77 27.84 3.66
CA ALA A 172 6.47 27.53 3.06
C ALA A 172 6.58 26.66 1.80
N ILE A 173 7.58 26.91 0.95
CA ILE A 173 7.84 26.10 -0.26
C ILE A 173 8.27 24.68 0.12
N ILE A 174 9.12 24.52 1.14
CA ILE A 174 9.55 23.20 1.63
C ILE A 174 8.35 22.40 2.15
N VAL A 175 7.47 23.03 2.94
CA VAL A 175 6.25 22.39 3.44
C VAL A 175 5.34 21.96 2.29
N LEU A 176 5.14 22.83 1.29
CA LEU A 176 4.32 22.52 0.11
C LEU A 176 4.91 21.38 -0.74
N ALA A 177 6.23 21.35 -0.91
CA ALA A 177 6.91 20.27 -1.62
C ALA A 177 6.77 18.94 -0.86
N ALA A 178 6.91 18.96 0.47
CA ALA A 178 6.75 17.78 1.30
C ALA A 178 5.31 17.24 1.28
N THR A 179 4.30 18.10 1.35
CA THR A 179 2.89 17.68 1.27
C THR A 179 2.54 17.15 -0.12
N THR A 180 3.04 17.78 -1.18
CA THR A 180 2.85 17.31 -2.57
C THR A 180 3.49 15.94 -2.79
N PHE A 181 4.71 15.74 -2.27
CA PHE A 181 5.41 14.46 -2.33
C PHE A 181 4.67 13.36 -1.53
N HIS A 182 4.18 13.70 -0.34
CA HIS A 182 3.39 12.79 0.48
C HIS A 182 2.07 12.39 -0.21
N GLN A 183 1.35 13.35 -0.82
CA GLN A 183 0.14 13.08 -1.59
C GLN A 183 0.43 12.19 -2.80
N SER A 184 1.45 12.50 -3.60
CA SER A 184 1.81 11.70 -4.78
C SER A 184 2.11 10.24 -4.42
N ARG A 185 2.82 10.00 -3.32
CA ARG A 185 3.12 8.64 -2.84
C ARG A 185 1.87 7.90 -2.34
N SER A 186 0.90 8.63 -1.80
CA SER A 186 -0.40 8.08 -1.40
C SER A 186 -1.28 7.73 -2.59
N THR A 187 -1.25 8.55 -3.66
CA THR A 187 -2.05 8.33 -4.87
C THR A 187 -1.60 7.09 -5.64
N VAL A 188 -0.29 6.83 -5.71
CA VAL A 188 0.25 5.61 -6.35
C VAL A 188 -0.21 4.34 -5.62
N ARG A 189 -0.24 4.34 -4.28
CA ARG A 189 -0.75 3.21 -3.49
C ARG A 189 -2.26 2.99 -3.68
N LEU A 190 -3.01 4.06 -3.87
CA LEU A 190 -4.46 3.98 -4.11
C LEU A 190 -4.78 3.43 -5.50
N GLN A 191 -4.02 3.81 -6.53
CA GLN A 191 -4.17 3.26 -7.89
C GLN A 191 -3.86 1.76 -7.95
N GLN A 192 -2.83 1.30 -7.22
CA GLN A 192 -2.50 -0.14 -7.14
C GLN A 192 -3.61 -0.97 -6.49
N GLN A 193 -4.36 -0.40 -5.53
CA GLN A 193 -5.51 -1.07 -4.93
C GLN A 193 -6.70 -1.13 -5.91
N VAL A 194 -6.99 -0.04 -6.63
CA VAL A 194 -8.12 0.02 -7.58
C VAL A 194 -7.92 -0.88 -8.79
N GLU A 195 -6.71 -1.00 -9.33
CA GLU A 195 -6.41 -1.98 -10.40
C GLU A 195 -6.58 -3.43 -9.91
N SER A 196 -6.22 -3.72 -8.64
CA SER A 196 -6.40 -5.06 -8.06
C SER A 196 -7.87 -5.42 -7.81
N ASP A 197 -8.71 -4.43 -7.48
CA ASP A 197 -10.15 -4.63 -7.25
C ASP A 197 -10.94 -4.70 -8.55
N ALA A 198 -10.55 -3.93 -9.58
CA ALA A 198 -11.16 -3.99 -10.91
C ALA A 198 -10.90 -5.34 -11.61
N VAL A 199 -9.67 -5.86 -11.54
CA VAL A 199 -9.32 -7.19 -12.08
C VAL A 199 -10.07 -8.30 -11.33
N ARG A 200 -10.27 -8.16 -10.02
CA ARG A 200 -11.08 -9.09 -9.21
C ARG A 200 -12.56 -9.06 -9.60
N LEU A 201 -13.17 -7.88 -9.76
CA LEU A 201 -14.57 -7.74 -10.15
C LEU A 201 -14.85 -8.27 -11.57
N GLU A 202 -13.94 -8.06 -12.51
CA GLU A 202 -14.07 -8.56 -13.88
C GLU A 202 -13.87 -10.07 -13.96
N SER A 203 -12.97 -10.64 -13.14
CA SER A 203 -12.84 -12.09 -12.97
C SER A 203 -14.06 -12.73 -12.29
N PHE A 204 -14.69 -12.03 -11.33
CA PHE A 204 -15.91 -12.47 -10.67
C PHE A 204 -17.12 -12.42 -11.60
N ALA A 205 -17.26 -11.34 -12.40
CA ALA A 205 -18.34 -11.18 -13.36
C ALA A 205 -18.24 -12.20 -14.51
N SER A 206 -17.03 -12.51 -14.97
CA SER A 206 -16.79 -13.54 -16.00
C SER A 206 -16.95 -14.97 -15.46
N ALA A 207 -16.61 -15.24 -14.20
CA ALA A 207 -16.91 -16.50 -13.52
C ALA A 207 -18.43 -16.69 -13.31
N LEU A 208 -19.15 -15.63 -12.92
CA LEU A 208 -20.61 -15.67 -12.75
C LEU A 208 -21.36 -15.78 -14.10
N ALA A 209 -20.80 -15.21 -15.17
CA ALA A 209 -21.35 -15.34 -16.52
C ALA A 209 -21.13 -16.74 -17.13
N ARG A 210 -19.98 -17.38 -16.85
CA ARG A 210 -19.70 -18.78 -17.24
C ARG A 210 -20.57 -19.78 -16.48
N ALA A 211 -20.77 -19.57 -15.18
CA ALA A 211 -21.66 -20.40 -14.35
C ALA A 211 -23.13 -20.32 -14.79
N ARG A 212 -23.53 -19.30 -15.56
CA ARG A 212 -24.89 -19.14 -16.08
C ARG A 212 -25.11 -19.73 -17.48
N GLN A 213 -24.05 -20.07 -18.21
CA GLN A 213 -24.12 -20.66 -19.56
C GLN A 213 -23.96 -22.19 -19.58
N GLU A 214 -23.73 -22.85 -18.44
CA GLU A 214 -23.72 -24.32 -18.31
C GLU A 214 -25.08 -24.92 -17.90
N ALA A 215 -26.18 -24.23 -18.23
CA ALA A 215 -27.47 -24.89 -18.35
C ALA A 215 -27.55 -25.57 -19.73
N LEU A 216 -26.85 -26.71 -19.87
CA LEU A 216 -27.00 -27.63 -20.99
C LEU A 216 -28.49 -27.98 -21.15
N GLN A 217 -29.08 -27.56 -22.27
CA GLN A 217 -30.40 -28.06 -22.64
C GLN A 217 -30.27 -29.51 -23.13
N PRO A 218 -31.24 -30.40 -22.83
CA PRO A 218 -31.15 -31.84 -23.14
C PRO A 218 -30.98 -32.23 -24.63
N GLY A 219 -30.99 -31.27 -25.56
CA GLY A 219 -30.90 -31.50 -27.00
C GLY A 219 -29.48 -31.65 -27.57
N ASP A 220 -28.45 -31.10 -26.91
CA ASP A 220 -27.07 -31.07 -27.45
C ASP A 220 -26.23 -32.33 -27.17
N LEU A 221 -26.72 -33.21 -26.29
CA LEU A 221 -26.00 -34.41 -25.87
C LEU A 221 -25.90 -35.48 -26.96
N ASN A 222 -26.80 -35.52 -27.93
CA ASN A 222 -26.81 -36.56 -28.96
C ASN A 222 -25.82 -36.30 -30.11
N ALA A 223 -25.59 -35.04 -30.47
CA ALA A 223 -24.63 -34.66 -31.52
C ALA A 223 -23.19 -34.85 -31.04
N VAL A 224 -22.91 -34.48 -29.79
CA VAL A 224 -21.60 -34.68 -29.14
C VAL A 224 -21.29 -36.18 -28.97
N ARG A 225 -22.29 -37.01 -28.69
CA ARG A 225 -22.12 -38.47 -28.53
C ARG A 225 -21.75 -39.20 -29.83
N GLN A 226 -22.24 -38.73 -30.99
CA GLN A 226 -21.88 -39.29 -32.29
C GLN A 226 -20.47 -38.88 -32.73
N GLU A 227 -20.05 -37.64 -32.49
CA GLU A 227 -18.69 -37.15 -32.77
C GLU A 227 -17.64 -37.85 -31.88
N LEU A 228 -17.94 -38.03 -30.59
CA LEU A 228 -17.11 -38.83 -29.68
C LEU A 228 -17.04 -40.30 -30.11
N GLY A 229 -18.17 -40.87 -30.57
CA GLY A 229 -18.24 -42.26 -31.02
C GLY A 229 -17.34 -42.58 -32.22
N HIS A 230 -17.11 -41.63 -33.13
CA HIS A 230 -16.17 -41.82 -34.25
C HIS A 230 -14.70 -41.59 -33.87
N ARG A 231 -14.42 -40.74 -32.87
CA ARG A 231 -13.04 -40.51 -32.38
C ARG A 231 -12.56 -41.60 -31.42
N LEU A 232 -13.45 -42.22 -30.65
CA LEU A 232 -13.12 -43.29 -29.71
C LEU A 232 -12.61 -44.56 -30.41
N THR A 233 -13.17 -44.91 -31.57
CA THR A 233 -12.79 -46.13 -32.32
C THR A 233 -11.38 -46.05 -32.90
N ALA A 234 -10.82 -44.85 -33.09
CA ALA A 234 -9.43 -44.65 -33.51
C ALA A 234 -8.44 -44.60 -32.34
N ALA A 235 -8.92 -44.42 -31.10
CA ALA A 235 -8.10 -44.36 -29.89
C ALA A 235 -7.95 -45.74 -29.20
N THR A 236 -8.86 -46.68 -29.47
CA THR A 236 -8.91 -48.03 -28.89
C THR A 236 -7.69 -48.91 -29.15
N GLU A 237 -6.93 -48.66 -30.22
CA GLU A 237 -5.70 -49.42 -30.49
C GLU A 237 -4.48 -48.98 -29.66
N ARG A 238 -4.55 -47.85 -28.94
CA ARG A 238 -3.50 -47.38 -28.00
C ARG A 238 -3.82 -47.64 -26.51
N LEU A 239 -4.97 -48.23 -26.20
CA LEU A 239 -5.55 -48.23 -24.85
C LEU A 239 -4.91 -49.23 -23.87
N ALA A 240 -4.38 -50.38 -24.30
CA ALA A 240 -3.93 -51.42 -23.37
C ALA A 240 -2.80 -50.99 -22.41
N VAL A 241 -1.81 -50.22 -22.88
CA VAL A 241 -0.70 -49.71 -22.04
C VAL A 241 -1.13 -48.53 -21.16
N LEU A 242 -2.14 -47.77 -21.60
CA LEU A 242 -2.71 -46.65 -20.83
C LEU A 242 -3.72 -47.14 -19.77
N GLU A 243 -4.49 -48.19 -20.06
CA GLU A 243 -5.38 -48.90 -19.12
C GLU A 243 -4.56 -49.56 -18.02
N GLU A 244 -3.48 -50.27 -18.34
CA GLU A 244 -2.65 -50.94 -17.34
C GLU A 244 -2.04 -49.94 -16.32
N ARG A 245 -1.56 -48.78 -16.80
CA ARG A 245 -1.05 -47.70 -15.93
C ARG A 245 -2.16 -46.98 -15.15
N SER A 246 -3.33 -46.79 -15.76
CA SER A 246 -4.49 -46.19 -15.08
C SER A 246 -5.01 -47.09 -13.96
N ASP A 247 -5.07 -48.40 -14.20
CA ASP A 247 -5.50 -49.39 -13.21
C ASP A 247 -4.48 -49.54 -12.08
N ALA A 248 -3.18 -49.45 -12.37
CA ALA A 248 -2.14 -49.45 -11.34
C ALA A 248 -2.31 -48.26 -10.39
N SER A 249 -2.49 -47.06 -10.92
CA SER A 249 -2.72 -45.85 -10.12
C SER A 249 -3.99 -45.96 -9.27
N ALA A 250 -5.08 -46.46 -9.84
CA ALA A 250 -6.34 -46.67 -9.11
C ALA A 250 -6.19 -47.66 -7.94
N ARG A 251 -5.43 -48.76 -8.14
CA ARG A 251 -5.12 -49.72 -7.07
C ARG A 251 -4.28 -49.11 -5.97
N VAL A 252 -3.24 -48.35 -6.33
CA VAL A 252 -2.40 -47.64 -5.36
C VAL A 252 -3.26 -46.69 -4.53
N ILE A 253 -4.10 -45.88 -5.17
CA ILE A 253 -5.02 -44.96 -4.49
C ILE A 253 -5.91 -45.72 -3.51
N ALA A 254 -6.65 -46.73 -3.98
CA ALA A 254 -7.55 -47.50 -3.13
C ALA A 254 -6.85 -48.15 -1.92
N SER A 255 -5.63 -48.65 -2.10
CA SER A 255 -4.85 -49.28 -1.03
C SER A 255 -4.30 -48.27 -0.01
N ALA A 256 -3.89 -47.09 -0.47
CA ALA A 256 -3.24 -46.09 0.35
C ALA A 256 -4.23 -45.20 1.12
N MET A 257 -5.44 -44.97 0.57
CA MET A 257 -6.46 -44.10 1.17
C MET A 257 -6.69 -44.38 2.67
N GLN A 258 -6.72 -45.64 3.07
CA GLN A 258 -6.97 -46.04 4.46
C GLN A 258 -5.80 -45.78 5.42
N SER A 259 -4.63 -45.43 4.89
CA SER A 259 -3.44 -45.09 5.65
C SER A 259 -3.26 -43.57 5.83
N ILE A 260 -4.11 -42.75 5.19
CA ILE A 260 -4.03 -41.29 5.25
C ILE A 260 -4.86 -40.79 6.43
N VAL A 261 -4.27 -39.88 7.21
CA VAL A 261 -4.85 -39.35 8.44
C VAL A 261 -5.17 -37.87 8.26
N PHE A 262 -6.40 -37.48 8.56
CA PHE A 262 -6.75 -36.08 8.72
C PHE A 262 -6.36 -35.63 10.12
N LEU A 263 -5.46 -34.66 10.23
CA LEU A 263 -4.96 -34.12 11.49
C LEU A 263 -5.69 -32.83 11.82
N GLN A 264 -6.21 -32.73 13.03
CA GLN A 264 -6.90 -31.54 13.54
C GLN A 264 -6.33 -31.16 14.90
N GLY A 265 -5.89 -29.91 15.04
CA GLY A 265 -5.26 -29.44 16.26
C GLY A 265 -5.65 -28.02 16.64
N ALA A 266 -5.45 -27.70 17.91
CA ALA A 266 -5.42 -26.33 18.38
C ALA A 266 -4.35 -26.14 19.45
N TYR A 267 -3.76 -24.95 19.45
CA TYR A 267 -2.82 -24.52 20.46
C TYR A 267 -3.19 -23.14 20.98
N GLY A 268 -2.85 -22.85 22.23
CA GLY A 268 -3.03 -21.54 22.84
C GLY A 268 -1.72 -21.01 23.37
N PHE A 269 -1.80 -19.90 24.10
CA PHE A 269 -0.64 -19.26 24.72
C PHE A 269 -0.79 -19.24 26.22
N ARG A 270 0.31 -19.50 26.94
CA ARG A 270 0.37 -19.54 28.40
C ARG A 270 1.43 -18.58 28.89
N GLU A 271 1.12 -17.75 29.88
CA GLU A 271 2.12 -16.90 30.52
C GLU A 271 3.02 -17.77 31.41
N THR A 272 4.33 -17.72 31.17
CA THR A 272 5.33 -18.52 31.92
C THR A 272 5.40 -18.16 33.41
N ALA A 273 5.16 -16.89 33.76
CA ALA A 273 5.25 -16.42 35.14
C ALA A 273 4.08 -16.89 36.03
N THR A 274 2.85 -16.87 35.51
CA THR A 274 1.64 -17.20 36.28
C THR A 274 1.03 -18.55 35.90
N ASN A 275 1.52 -19.18 34.84
CA ASN A 275 0.98 -20.40 34.24
C ASN A 275 -0.49 -20.26 33.77
N ARG A 276 -0.95 -19.02 33.53
CA ARG A 276 -2.32 -18.73 33.07
C ARG A 276 -2.39 -18.75 31.55
N MET A 277 -3.45 -19.35 31.02
CA MET A 277 -3.75 -19.34 29.59
C MET A 277 -4.34 -18.00 29.15
N LEU A 278 -3.95 -17.55 27.96
CA LEU A 278 -4.57 -16.41 27.29
C LEU A 278 -6.00 -16.78 26.89
N ARG A 279 -6.95 -15.90 27.19
CA ARG A 279 -8.38 -16.10 27.02
C ARG A 279 -9.01 -14.94 26.27
N HIS A 280 -10.17 -15.17 25.66
CA HIS A 280 -11.01 -14.10 25.16
C HIS A 280 -11.62 -13.34 26.35
N ALA A 281 -11.51 -12.01 26.33
CA ALA A 281 -12.21 -11.17 27.29
C ALA A 281 -13.71 -11.23 26.99
N VAL A 282 -14.52 -11.41 28.03
CA VAL A 282 -15.98 -11.51 27.93
C VAL A 282 -16.66 -10.48 28.83
N ASP A 283 -17.88 -10.08 28.48
CA ASP A 283 -18.75 -9.29 29.35
C ASP A 283 -19.42 -10.17 30.43
N ASP A 284 -20.23 -9.54 31.29
CA ASP A 284 -20.96 -10.21 32.37
C ASP A 284 -21.97 -11.26 31.85
N GLU A 285 -22.36 -11.15 30.58
CA GLU A 285 -23.22 -12.12 29.88
C GLU A 285 -22.42 -13.21 29.12
N GLY A 286 -21.09 -13.21 29.23
CA GLY A 286 -20.21 -14.21 28.60
C GLY A 286 -19.94 -13.97 27.11
N ARG A 287 -20.31 -12.82 26.55
CA ARG A 287 -20.09 -12.48 25.15
C ARG A 287 -18.69 -11.89 24.97
N SER A 288 -18.01 -12.29 23.89
CA SER A 288 -16.66 -11.78 23.62
C SER A 288 -16.63 -10.27 23.43
N LEU A 289 -15.71 -9.61 24.12
CA LEU A 289 -15.43 -8.19 23.98
C LEU A 289 -14.52 -7.95 22.78
N PHE A 290 -14.80 -6.87 22.05
CA PHE A 290 -14.04 -6.47 20.88
C PHE A 290 -13.46 -5.07 21.08
N SER A 291 -12.24 -4.85 20.61
CA SER A 291 -11.61 -3.54 20.56
C SER A 291 -12.36 -2.60 19.61
N PRO A 292 -12.14 -1.27 19.67
CA PRO A 292 -12.73 -0.32 18.74
C PRO A 292 -12.41 -0.57 17.25
N ARG A 293 -11.40 -1.41 16.97
CA ARG A 293 -11.01 -1.85 15.62
C ARG A 293 -11.70 -3.17 15.20
N GLY A 294 -12.62 -3.69 16.00
CA GLY A 294 -13.34 -4.94 15.74
C GLY A 294 -12.53 -6.22 16.00
N GLN A 295 -11.37 -6.13 16.66
CA GLN A 295 -10.57 -7.31 17.02
C GLN A 295 -10.97 -7.86 18.39
N PRO A 296 -11.10 -9.18 18.58
CA PRO A 296 -11.38 -9.78 19.88
C PRO A 296 -10.33 -9.35 20.91
N MET A 297 -10.77 -8.95 22.09
CA MET A 297 -9.88 -8.61 23.20
C MET A 297 -9.40 -9.88 23.90
N LEU A 298 -8.12 -9.90 24.27
CA LEU A 298 -7.49 -11.02 24.96
C LEU A 298 -7.09 -10.60 26.38
N THR A 299 -7.19 -11.53 27.32
CA THR A 299 -6.93 -11.32 28.75
C THR A 299 -6.30 -12.55 29.38
N LEU A 300 -5.51 -12.35 30.44
CA LEU A 300 -5.00 -13.42 31.31
C LEU A 300 -5.90 -13.66 32.53
N GLU A 301 -6.91 -12.81 32.72
CA GLU A 301 -7.85 -12.84 33.85
C GLU A 301 -9.29 -13.03 33.37
N GLY A 302 -10.13 -13.63 34.21
CA GLY A 302 -11.51 -13.95 33.89
C GLY A 302 -11.70 -15.38 33.36
N ASP A 303 -12.97 -15.75 33.17
CA ASP A 303 -13.39 -17.12 32.88
C ASP A 303 -13.80 -17.34 31.40
N GLY A 304 -13.43 -16.41 30.52
CA GLY A 304 -13.66 -16.53 29.09
C GLY A 304 -12.96 -17.75 28.46
N PRO A 305 -13.41 -18.22 27.28
CA PRO A 305 -12.81 -19.36 26.61
C PRO A 305 -11.33 -19.09 26.27
N VAL A 306 -10.52 -20.15 26.30
CA VAL A 306 -9.11 -20.07 25.94
C VAL A 306 -8.99 -19.59 24.50
N ALA A 307 -8.14 -18.61 24.27
CA ALA A 307 -7.84 -18.12 22.94
C ALA A 307 -6.97 -19.15 22.24
N GLU A 308 -7.56 -19.88 21.30
CA GLU A 308 -6.91 -20.95 20.57
C GLU A 308 -6.71 -20.62 19.10
N ARG A 309 -5.62 -21.14 18.53
CA ARG A 309 -5.37 -21.15 17.10
C ARG A 309 -5.60 -22.56 16.59
N GLN A 310 -6.59 -22.67 15.73
CA GLN A 310 -7.00 -23.93 15.12
C GLN A 310 -6.22 -24.16 13.83
N PHE A 311 -5.82 -25.41 13.60
CA PHE A 311 -5.10 -25.82 12.41
C PHE A 311 -5.50 -27.23 11.98
N THR A 312 -5.26 -27.51 10.71
CA THR A 312 -5.50 -28.82 10.11
C THR A 312 -4.31 -29.21 9.25
N GLY A 313 -4.06 -30.50 9.12
CA GLY A 313 -3.04 -31.02 8.22
C GLY A 313 -3.33 -32.45 7.78
N THR A 314 -2.41 -33.01 7.02
CA THR A 314 -2.44 -34.42 6.62
C THR A 314 -1.26 -35.14 7.27
N GLY A 315 -1.46 -36.41 7.63
CA GLY A 315 -0.38 -37.34 7.92
C GLY A 315 -0.68 -38.69 7.30
N PHE A 316 0.24 -39.64 7.45
CA PHE A 316 0.00 -41.02 7.03
C PHE A 316 0.71 -42.02 7.93
N VAL A 317 0.11 -43.20 8.05
CA VAL A 317 0.59 -44.28 8.92
C VAL A 317 1.77 -44.99 8.27
N VAL A 318 2.86 -45.18 9.02
CA VAL A 318 4.08 -45.86 8.55
C VAL A 318 4.38 -47.16 9.27
N THR A 319 3.86 -47.36 10.49
CA THR A 319 4.04 -48.60 11.24
C THR A 319 2.72 -49.20 11.71
N ALA A 320 2.72 -50.51 11.93
CA ALA A 320 1.57 -51.21 12.52
C ALA A 320 1.30 -50.79 13.98
N THR A 321 2.29 -50.19 14.65
CA THR A 321 2.13 -49.62 16.00
C THR A 321 1.45 -48.25 16.01
N GLY A 322 1.10 -47.70 14.83
CA GLY A 322 0.39 -46.43 14.71
C GLY A 322 1.30 -45.20 14.74
N ALA A 323 2.57 -45.32 14.33
CA ALA A 323 3.39 -44.15 14.07
C ALA A 323 2.94 -43.48 12.76
N LEU A 324 2.88 -42.15 12.78
CA LEU A 324 2.47 -41.30 11.66
C LEU A 324 3.64 -40.43 11.22
N LEU A 325 3.76 -40.21 9.92
CA LEU A 325 4.57 -39.12 9.37
C LEU A 325 3.70 -37.94 8.97
N THR A 326 4.22 -36.75 9.19
CA THR A 326 3.67 -35.47 8.72
C THR A 326 4.80 -34.43 8.64
N ASN A 327 4.49 -33.18 8.31
CA ASN A 327 5.47 -32.10 8.37
C ASN A 327 5.70 -31.60 9.80
N ARG A 328 6.89 -31.01 10.04
CA ARG A 328 7.21 -30.37 11.32
C ARG A 328 6.28 -29.19 11.57
N HIS A 329 5.98 -28.38 10.56
CA HIS A 329 5.03 -27.27 10.70
C HIS A 329 3.58 -27.70 11.01
N VAL A 330 3.21 -28.95 10.72
CA VAL A 330 1.89 -29.50 11.12
C VAL A 330 1.94 -29.98 12.57
N ALA A 331 3.04 -30.60 12.99
CA ALA A 331 3.21 -31.09 14.36
C ALA A 331 3.51 -29.99 15.39
N LEU A 332 4.21 -28.94 14.97
CA LEU A 332 4.70 -27.82 15.77
C LEU A 332 4.39 -26.48 15.06
N PRO A 333 3.10 -26.15 14.84
CA PRO A 333 2.72 -24.99 14.02
C PRO A 333 3.21 -23.65 14.57
N TRP A 334 3.40 -23.54 15.88
CA TRP A 334 3.88 -22.32 16.52
C TRP A 334 5.33 -21.98 16.16
N GLU A 335 6.16 -22.93 15.70
CA GLU A 335 7.52 -22.62 15.24
C GLU A 335 7.52 -21.83 13.91
N PHE A 336 6.40 -21.83 13.20
CA PHE A 336 6.24 -21.19 11.89
C PHE A 336 5.28 -20.00 11.93
N ASP A 337 4.86 -19.58 13.12
CA ASP A 337 3.92 -18.49 13.32
C ASP A 337 4.66 -17.25 13.86
N ALA A 338 4.82 -16.24 12.99
CA ALA A 338 5.56 -15.01 13.31
C ALA A 338 4.99 -14.25 14.53
N SER A 339 3.72 -14.46 14.88
CA SER A 339 3.14 -13.81 16.06
C SER A 339 3.53 -14.47 17.38
N VAL A 340 4.05 -15.70 17.34
CA VAL A 340 4.57 -16.41 18.52
C VAL A 340 5.84 -15.72 19.03
N GLU A 341 6.70 -15.21 18.16
CA GLU A 341 7.91 -14.48 18.55
C GLU A 341 7.56 -13.23 19.37
N ALA A 342 6.61 -12.42 18.89
CA ALA A 342 6.13 -11.23 19.60
C ALA A 342 5.46 -11.54 20.94
N LEU A 343 4.72 -12.66 21.04
CA LEU A 343 4.12 -13.12 22.30
C LEU A 343 5.17 -13.72 23.24
N GLY A 344 6.20 -14.36 22.69
CA GLY A 344 7.35 -14.90 23.43
C GLY A 344 8.14 -13.82 24.16
N GLU A 345 8.35 -12.67 23.52
CA GLU A 345 8.95 -11.49 24.16
C GLU A 345 8.14 -10.98 25.36
N GLN A 346 6.84 -11.25 25.39
CA GLN A 346 5.93 -10.91 26.50
C GLN A 346 5.84 -12.03 27.55
N GLY A 347 6.70 -13.05 27.48
CA GLY A 347 6.72 -14.16 28.43
C GLY A 347 5.65 -15.22 28.18
N MET A 348 5.04 -15.25 27.00
CA MET A 348 4.04 -16.24 26.62
C MET A 348 4.68 -17.43 25.87
N GLU A 349 4.33 -18.64 26.25
CA GLU A 349 4.74 -19.86 25.55
C GLU A 349 3.54 -20.54 24.85
N PRO A 350 3.74 -21.14 23.66
CA PRO A 350 2.69 -21.90 23.00
C PRO A 350 2.47 -23.25 23.71
N VAL A 351 1.21 -23.64 23.88
CA VAL A 351 0.82 -24.91 24.51
C VAL A 351 -0.23 -25.60 23.64
N SER A 352 0.02 -26.87 23.30
CA SER A 352 -0.97 -27.71 22.61
C SER A 352 -2.19 -27.92 23.51
N ILE A 353 -3.37 -27.54 23.03
CA ILE A 353 -4.64 -27.72 23.75
C ILE A 353 -5.24 -29.08 23.40
N LYS A 354 -5.32 -29.38 22.12
CA LYS A 354 -5.90 -30.61 21.59
C LYS A 354 -5.27 -30.94 20.26
N PHE A 355 -4.91 -32.20 20.06
CA PHE A 355 -4.39 -32.69 18.79
C PHE A 355 -4.90 -34.11 18.54
N ILE A 356 -5.72 -34.27 17.51
CA ILE A 356 -6.39 -35.52 17.17
C ILE A 356 -6.24 -35.84 15.69
N GLY A 357 -6.34 -37.13 15.36
CA GLY A 357 -6.37 -37.66 14.00
C GLY A 357 -7.68 -38.38 13.71
N TYR A 358 -8.04 -38.41 12.44
CA TYR A 358 -9.15 -39.19 11.90
C TYR A 358 -8.65 -40.08 10.76
N LEU A 359 -9.06 -41.35 10.79
CA LEU A 359 -8.84 -42.31 9.72
C LEU A 359 -10.15 -42.53 8.95
N PRO A 360 -10.15 -42.70 7.62
CA PRO A 360 -11.38 -42.78 6.83
C PRO A 360 -12.38 -43.86 7.24
N ASN A 361 -11.88 -44.96 7.81
CA ASN A 361 -12.69 -46.12 8.21
C ASN A 361 -12.91 -46.24 9.73
N ILE A 362 -12.46 -45.25 10.50
CA ILE A 362 -12.63 -45.22 11.96
C ILE A 362 -13.48 -43.99 12.29
N ARG A 363 -14.63 -44.21 12.93
CA ARG A 363 -15.59 -43.14 13.24
C ARG A 363 -15.14 -42.29 14.42
N GLU A 364 -14.42 -42.90 15.36
CA GLU A 364 -13.90 -42.22 16.52
C GLU A 364 -12.55 -41.55 16.21
N PRO A 365 -12.36 -40.27 16.58
CA PRO A 365 -11.04 -39.66 16.55
C PRO A 365 -10.11 -40.31 17.57
N PHE A 366 -8.81 -40.22 17.31
CA PHE A 366 -7.78 -40.64 18.25
C PHE A 366 -6.84 -39.48 18.59
N PRO A 367 -6.38 -39.36 19.85
CA PRO A 367 -5.33 -38.40 20.19
C PRO A 367 -4.02 -38.73 19.47
N VAL A 368 -3.28 -37.69 19.09
CA VAL A 368 -1.92 -37.83 18.53
C VAL A 368 -0.91 -37.12 19.41
N ARG A 369 0.27 -37.73 19.58
CA ARG A 369 1.38 -37.16 20.35
C ARG A 369 2.64 -37.08 19.51
N LEU A 370 3.37 -35.98 19.62
CA LEU A 370 4.70 -35.87 19.01
C LEU A 370 5.67 -36.89 19.63
N LEU A 371 6.31 -37.72 18.79
CA LEU A 371 7.43 -38.56 19.17
C LEU A 371 8.75 -37.84 18.92
N LYS A 372 8.93 -37.33 17.69
CA LYS A 372 10.16 -36.69 17.26
C LYS A 372 9.88 -35.69 16.13
N ALA A 373 10.53 -34.54 16.16
CA ALA A 373 10.62 -33.62 15.02
C ALA A 373 12.05 -33.63 14.47
N SER A 374 12.19 -33.54 13.14
CA SER A 374 13.49 -33.44 12.48
C SER A 374 14.03 -32.02 12.55
N ASP A 375 15.32 -31.87 12.82
CA ASP A 375 15.99 -30.55 12.83
C ASP A 375 16.50 -30.13 11.44
N ASP A 376 16.67 -31.09 10.53
CA ASP A 376 17.27 -30.87 9.21
C ASP A 376 16.24 -30.77 8.08
N ALA A 377 15.00 -31.22 8.33
CA ALA A 377 13.93 -31.26 7.34
C ALA A 377 12.58 -30.97 7.99
N ASP A 378 11.62 -30.48 7.21
CA ASP A 378 10.25 -30.20 7.67
C ASP A 378 9.43 -31.50 7.81
N LEU A 379 9.83 -32.35 8.76
CA LEU A 379 9.25 -33.65 9.05
C LEU A 379 9.08 -33.88 10.56
N ALA A 380 8.02 -34.57 10.92
CA ALA A 380 7.77 -35.03 12.28
C ALA A 380 7.13 -36.41 12.29
N VAL A 381 7.43 -37.16 13.35
CA VAL A 381 6.82 -38.45 13.68
C VAL A 381 5.85 -38.23 14.84
N LEU A 382 4.58 -38.57 14.62
CA LEU A 382 3.54 -38.59 15.64
C LEU A 382 3.18 -40.04 16.01
N GLN A 383 2.53 -40.23 17.15
CA GLN A 383 2.01 -41.51 17.62
C GLN A 383 0.50 -41.41 17.84
N CYS A 384 -0.25 -42.31 17.21
CA CYS A 384 -1.66 -42.52 17.51
C CYS A 384 -1.81 -43.13 18.91
N GLN A 385 -2.76 -42.62 19.69
CA GLN A 385 -3.12 -43.17 21.00
C GLN A 385 -4.48 -43.88 20.94
N GLY A 386 -4.56 -45.09 21.49
CA GLY A 386 -5.83 -45.80 21.66
C GLY A 386 -6.40 -46.45 20.39
N VAL A 387 -5.71 -46.40 19.25
CA VAL A 387 -6.10 -47.16 18.06
C VAL A 387 -5.63 -48.60 18.22
N THR A 388 -6.57 -49.54 18.23
CA THR A 388 -6.29 -50.98 18.35
C THR A 388 -6.68 -51.69 17.05
N GLY A 389 -5.78 -52.52 16.51
CA GLY A 389 -5.98 -53.23 15.23
C GLY A 389 -4.79 -53.08 14.27
N ASP A 390 -4.80 -53.85 13.19
CA ASP A 390 -3.83 -53.72 12.09
C ASP A 390 -4.24 -52.52 11.23
N ILE A 391 -3.59 -51.37 11.46
CA ILE A 391 -3.84 -50.15 10.70
C ILE A 391 -3.07 -50.26 9.37
N PRO A 392 -3.71 -50.02 8.22
CA PRO A 392 -3.02 -49.93 6.94
C PRO A 392 -1.85 -48.94 7.03
N ARG A 393 -0.71 -49.32 6.46
CA ARG A 393 0.53 -48.53 6.52
C ARG A 393 1.15 -48.40 5.14
N LEU A 394 1.84 -47.29 4.93
CA LEU A 394 2.60 -47.03 3.72
C LEU A 394 4.07 -47.35 3.95
N ARG A 395 4.74 -47.83 2.89
CA ARG A 395 6.17 -48.09 2.89
C ARG A 395 6.90 -46.89 2.30
N LEU A 396 8.02 -46.51 2.90
CA LEU A 396 8.91 -45.49 2.33
C LEU A 396 9.77 -46.15 1.24
N SER A 397 9.91 -45.50 0.10
CA SER A 397 10.76 -46.01 -0.97
C SER A 397 12.24 -45.90 -0.62
N ASP A 398 13.01 -46.93 -0.97
CA ASP A 398 14.46 -46.94 -0.77
C ASP A 398 15.21 -46.17 -1.86
N THR A 399 14.57 -45.98 -3.01
CA THR A 399 15.16 -45.36 -4.19
C THR A 399 14.58 -43.97 -4.45
N PRO A 400 15.41 -42.96 -4.77
CA PRO A 400 14.90 -41.66 -5.15
C PRO A 400 14.16 -41.74 -6.49
N PRO A 401 13.06 -40.97 -6.66
CA PRO A 401 12.36 -40.90 -7.93
C PRO A 401 13.22 -40.21 -9.00
N LYS A 402 12.84 -40.36 -10.26
CA LYS A 402 13.47 -39.69 -11.40
C LYS A 402 12.52 -38.67 -12.02
N PRO A 403 13.04 -37.58 -12.60
CA PRO A 403 12.22 -36.70 -13.43
C PRO A 403 11.50 -37.49 -14.53
N GLY A 404 10.19 -37.26 -14.66
CA GLY A 404 9.29 -37.97 -15.56
C GLY A 404 8.58 -39.17 -14.94
N ASP A 405 8.97 -39.63 -13.75
CA ASP A 405 8.21 -40.62 -13.00
C ASP A 405 6.85 -40.05 -12.59
N GLU A 406 5.86 -40.93 -12.44
CA GLU A 406 4.53 -40.53 -12.01
C GLU A 406 4.47 -40.34 -10.49
N ALA A 407 3.73 -39.31 -10.07
CA ALA A 407 3.52 -38.95 -8.67
C ALA A 407 2.03 -38.95 -8.34
N ILE A 408 1.65 -39.66 -7.29
CA ILE A 408 0.29 -39.67 -6.74
C ILE A 408 0.33 -38.97 -5.38
N VAL A 409 -0.34 -37.84 -5.24
CA VAL A 409 -0.38 -37.08 -3.99
C VAL A 409 -1.71 -37.33 -3.30
N MET A 410 -1.67 -37.58 -1.99
CA MET A 410 -2.89 -37.77 -1.19
C MET A 410 -2.93 -36.88 0.03
N GLY A 411 -4.13 -36.41 0.37
CA GLY A 411 -4.35 -35.69 1.62
C GLY A 411 -5.71 -35.01 1.70
N TYR A 412 -5.81 -34.03 2.59
CA TYR A 412 -7.04 -33.28 2.85
C TYR A 412 -6.88 -31.81 2.46
N PRO A 413 -6.75 -31.50 1.16
CA PRO A 413 -6.62 -30.11 0.71
C PRO A 413 -7.83 -29.29 1.16
N THR A 414 -7.57 -28.07 1.63
CA THR A 414 -8.49 -27.12 2.30
C THR A 414 -9.13 -27.61 3.62
N GLY A 415 -8.67 -28.75 4.16
CA GLY A 415 -9.15 -29.31 5.42
C GLY A 415 -10.66 -29.60 5.41
N LEU A 416 -11.38 -29.15 6.44
CA LEU A 416 -12.83 -29.39 6.59
C LEU A 416 -13.67 -28.80 5.45
N ARG A 417 -13.20 -27.75 4.78
CA ARG A 417 -13.99 -27.03 3.76
C ARG A 417 -14.25 -27.88 2.52
N SER A 418 -13.24 -28.60 2.02
CA SER A 418 -13.42 -29.52 0.88
C SER A 418 -14.35 -30.67 1.24
N MET A 419 -14.22 -31.22 2.44
CA MET A 419 -15.09 -32.31 2.90
C MET A 419 -16.55 -31.85 2.99
N LEU A 420 -16.81 -30.66 3.55
CA LEU A 420 -18.15 -30.06 3.57
C LEU A 420 -18.73 -29.82 2.17
N ALA A 421 -17.89 -29.39 1.22
CA ALA A 421 -18.34 -29.22 -0.17
C ALA A 421 -18.72 -30.56 -0.84
N GLN A 422 -18.20 -31.69 -0.36
CA GLN A 422 -18.45 -33.03 -0.91
C GLN A 422 -19.67 -33.73 -0.29
N THR A 423 -20.16 -33.31 0.88
CA THR A 423 -21.25 -34.00 1.59
C THR A 423 -22.65 -33.77 1.00
N GLY A 424 -22.80 -32.78 0.10
CA GLY A 424 -24.07 -32.40 -0.51
C GLY A 424 -25.04 -31.65 0.42
N ASP A 425 -26.13 -31.13 -0.14
CA ASP A 425 -27.05 -30.19 0.53
C ASP A 425 -27.73 -30.78 1.78
N ALA A 426 -28.08 -32.07 1.75
CA ALA A 426 -28.78 -32.72 2.85
C ALA A 426 -27.95 -32.79 4.16
N PHE A 427 -26.62 -32.95 4.05
CA PHE A 427 -25.74 -32.91 5.22
C PHE A 427 -25.60 -31.48 5.74
N ILE A 428 -25.47 -30.51 4.84
CA ILE A 428 -25.36 -29.08 5.21
C ILE A 428 -26.63 -28.60 5.93
N GLU A 429 -27.81 -28.99 5.48
CA GLU A 429 -29.06 -28.69 6.18
C GLU A 429 -29.12 -29.30 7.59
N LYS A 430 -28.71 -30.58 7.75
CA LYS A 430 -28.59 -31.21 9.08
C LYS A 430 -27.58 -30.54 9.99
N LEU A 431 -26.51 -29.98 9.40
CA LEU A 431 -25.47 -29.26 10.11
C LEU A 431 -25.98 -27.90 10.59
N GLN A 432 -26.64 -27.13 9.71
CA GLN A 432 -27.24 -25.82 10.01
C GLN A 432 -28.39 -25.89 11.03
N ASN A 433 -29.16 -26.98 11.01
CA ASN A 433 -30.25 -27.21 11.96
C ASN A 433 -29.77 -27.78 13.31
N GLY A 434 -28.48 -28.10 13.45
CA GLY A 434 -27.87 -28.51 14.71
C GLY A 434 -27.24 -27.32 15.42
N ASP A 435 -27.23 -27.36 16.75
CA ASP A 435 -26.71 -26.26 17.59
C ASP A 435 -25.17 -26.16 17.60
N ASP A 436 -24.45 -27.13 17.03
CA ASP A 436 -22.99 -27.26 17.19
C ASP A 436 -22.26 -27.18 15.84
N LEU A 437 -21.97 -25.94 15.42
CA LEU A 437 -21.15 -25.59 14.25
C LEU A 437 -19.67 -25.41 14.62
N ASP A 438 -19.27 -25.82 15.83
CA ASP A 438 -17.90 -25.68 16.30
C ASP A 438 -16.91 -26.50 15.47
N PHE A 439 -15.68 -26.00 15.37
CA PHE A 439 -14.58 -26.61 14.61
C PHE A 439 -14.40 -28.10 14.92
N TRP A 440 -14.53 -28.49 16.19
CA TRP A 440 -14.38 -29.87 16.63
C TRP A 440 -15.62 -30.73 16.31
N ALA A 441 -16.81 -30.15 16.47
CA ALA A 441 -18.08 -30.85 16.24
C ALA A 441 -18.27 -31.21 14.77
N VAL A 442 -17.92 -30.29 13.86
CA VAL A 442 -18.02 -30.50 12.40
C VAL A 442 -17.19 -31.71 11.96
N ALA A 443 -15.93 -31.80 12.40
CA ALA A 443 -15.03 -32.91 12.05
C ALA A 443 -15.56 -34.25 12.59
N ALA A 444 -15.98 -34.28 13.86
CA ALA A 444 -16.55 -35.48 14.46
C ALA A 444 -17.80 -35.98 13.70
N ARG A 445 -18.66 -35.06 13.25
CA ARG A 445 -19.88 -35.39 12.50
C ARG A 445 -19.57 -35.91 11.09
N LEU A 446 -18.61 -35.28 10.40
CA LEU A 446 -18.10 -35.79 9.11
C LEU A 446 -17.53 -37.19 9.25
N SER A 447 -16.77 -37.47 10.32
CA SER A 447 -16.21 -38.80 10.58
C SER A 447 -17.30 -39.84 10.87
N GLY A 448 -18.28 -39.50 11.71
CA GLY A 448 -19.39 -40.39 12.06
C GLY A 448 -20.23 -40.83 10.86
N GLU A 449 -20.38 -39.95 9.87
CA GLU A 449 -21.07 -40.21 8.60
C GLU A 449 -20.08 -40.66 7.48
N GLN A 450 -18.81 -40.93 7.82
CA GLN A 450 -17.76 -41.47 6.94
C GLN A 450 -17.38 -40.58 5.74
N PHE A 451 -17.56 -39.26 5.88
CA PHE A 451 -17.20 -38.25 4.89
C PHE A 451 -15.75 -37.76 5.00
N ILE A 452 -14.97 -38.19 5.99
CA ILE A 452 -13.53 -37.90 6.06
C ILE A 452 -12.79 -38.84 5.10
N GLN A 453 -12.76 -38.47 3.82
CA GLN A 453 -12.05 -39.20 2.78
C GLN A 453 -10.93 -38.31 2.20
N PRO A 454 -9.70 -38.83 2.04
CA PRO A 454 -8.63 -38.07 1.41
C PRO A 454 -8.92 -37.92 -0.09
N LEU A 455 -8.44 -36.83 -0.67
CA LEU A 455 -8.40 -36.64 -2.10
C LEU A 455 -7.06 -37.13 -2.64
N ALA A 456 -7.08 -37.63 -3.88
CA ALA A 456 -5.90 -38.05 -4.61
C ALA A 456 -5.78 -37.25 -5.91
N SER A 457 -4.57 -36.80 -6.21
CA SER A 457 -4.24 -36.17 -7.49
C SER A 457 -3.03 -36.86 -8.10
N ARG A 458 -2.91 -36.76 -9.43
CA ARG A 458 -1.84 -37.36 -10.21
C ARG A 458 -1.06 -36.27 -10.93
N GLY A 459 0.23 -36.53 -11.09
CA GLY A 459 1.15 -35.66 -11.81
C GLY A 459 2.44 -36.40 -12.12
N ILE A 460 3.46 -35.66 -12.51
CA ILE A 460 4.80 -36.13 -12.81
C ILE A 460 5.83 -35.45 -11.91
N ILE A 461 6.93 -36.14 -11.68
CA ILE A 461 8.11 -35.59 -11.05
C ILE A 461 8.81 -34.67 -12.06
N GLY A 462 8.85 -33.37 -11.77
CA GLY A 462 9.53 -32.38 -12.62
C GLY A 462 11.04 -32.33 -12.34
N GLN A 463 11.43 -32.35 -11.07
CA GLN A 463 12.83 -32.25 -10.66
C GLN A 463 13.06 -32.94 -9.32
N VAL A 464 14.26 -33.51 -9.15
CA VAL A 464 14.70 -34.12 -7.89
C VAL A 464 16.04 -33.53 -7.50
N THR A 465 16.13 -33.04 -6.28
CA THR A 465 17.37 -32.58 -5.65
C THR A 465 17.58 -33.34 -4.35
N ARG A 466 18.75 -33.16 -3.70
CA ARG A 466 18.97 -33.73 -2.37
C ARG A 466 17.96 -33.25 -1.34
N ALA A 467 17.49 -32.01 -1.44
CA ALA A 467 16.63 -31.40 -0.43
C ALA A 467 15.12 -31.52 -0.75
N THR A 468 14.76 -31.70 -2.02
CA THR A 468 13.37 -31.52 -2.46
C THR A 468 13.05 -32.33 -3.71
N VAL A 469 11.83 -32.88 -3.73
CA VAL A 469 11.17 -33.46 -4.90
C VAL A 469 10.11 -32.47 -5.40
N VAL A 470 10.17 -32.10 -6.69
CA VAL A 470 9.23 -31.17 -7.32
C VAL A 470 8.30 -31.93 -8.24
N TYR A 471 6.99 -31.69 -8.14
CA TYR A 471 5.96 -32.35 -8.95
C TYR A 471 4.77 -31.43 -9.24
N ASP A 472 3.99 -31.79 -10.27
CA ASP A 472 2.86 -30.99 -10.74
C ASP A 472 1.47 -31.52 -10.33
N ALA A 473 1.42 -32.62 -9.57
CA ALA A 473 0.17 -33.16 -9.02
C ALA A 473 -0.53 -32.13 -8.12
N GLU A 474 -1.79 -31.81 -8.40
CA GLU A 474 -2.53 -30.72 -7.75
C GLU A 474 -2.69 -30.92 -6.23
N THR A 475 -2.43 -29.89 -5.45
CA THR A 475 -2.70 -29.85 -4.00
C THR A 475 -2.82 -28.40 -3.51
N THR A 476 -3.27 -28.21 -2.28
CA THR A 476 -3.34 -26.88 -1.63
C THR A 476 -3.12 -27.00 -0.12
N TYR A 477 -3.17 -25.88 0.60
CA TYR A 477 -3.12 -25.83 2.07
C TYR A 477 -4.04 -26.89 2.68
N GLY A 478 -3.57 -27.62 3.69
CA GLY A 478 -4.28 -28.78 4.27
C GLY A 478 -3.83 -30.14 3.70
N GLY A 479 -3.29 -30.17 2.47
CA GLY A 479 -2.61 -31.33 1.92
C GLY A 479 -1.17 -31.51 2.44
N SER A 480 -0.61 -30.52 3.14
CA SER A 480 0.72 -30.61 3.76
C SER A 480 0.79 -31.75 4.77
N GLY A 481 1.86 -32.53 4.68
CA GLY A 481 2.16 -33.73 5.44
C GLY A 481 1.63 -35.01 4.81
N GLY A 482 0.91 -34.91 3.69
CA GLY A 482 0.44 -36.05 2.91
C GLY A 482 1.56 -36.76 2.14
N PRO A 483 1.40 -38.05 1.82
CA PRO A 483 2.40 -38.79 1.06
C PRO A 483 2.34 -38.44 -0.43
N VAL A 484 3.50 -38.47 -1.06
CA VAL A 484 3.68 -38.53 -2.50
C VAL A 484 4.11 -39.96 -2.82
N LEU A 485 3.29 -40.68 -3.56
CA LEU A 485 3.47 -42.09 -3.89
C LEU A 485 3.95 -42.27 -5.33
N ASP A 486 4.72 -43.33 -5.55
CA ASP A 486 4.98 -43.86 -6.88
C ASP A 486 3.85 -44.80 -7.35
N ILE A 487 4.01 -45.37 -8.55
CA ILE A 487 3.06 -46.35 -9.13
C ILE A 487 3.05 -47.70 -8.42
N ASN A 488 3.98 -47.96 -7.49
CA ASN A 488 4.03 -49.16 -6.66
C ASN A 488 3.35 -48.94 -5.29
N GLY A 489 2.97 -47.70 -4.98
CA GLY A 489 2.39 -47.31 -3.70
C GLY A 489 3.42 -47.07 -2.60
N GLU A 490 4.69 -46.89 -2.95
CA GLU A 490 5.74 -46.49 -2.02
C GLU A 490 5.83 -44.96 -1.93
N VAL A 491 6.05 -44.46 -0.71
CA VAL A 491 6.21 -43.03 -0.46
C VAL A 491 7.59 -42.59 -0.92
N ILE A 492 7.63 -41.72 -1.92
CA ILE A 492 8.85 -41.12 -2.47
C ILE A 492 9.15 -39.74 -1.87
N ALA A 493 8.14 -39.04 -1.36
CA ALA A 493 8.28 -37.78 -0.66
C ALA A 493 7.08 -37.49 0.28
N VAL A 494 7.23 -36.51 1.17
CA VAL A 494 6.14 -35.95 2.00
C VAL A 494 5.84 -34.55 1.51
N ASN A 495 4.61 -34.31 1.04
CA ASN A 495 4.17 -33.02 0.52
C ASN A 495 4.30 -31.93 1.59
N ALA A 496 5.02 -30.85 1.32
CA ALA A 496 5.34 -29.84 2.34
C ALA A 496 4.88 -28.43 1.95
N ALA A 497 5.28 -27.98 0.76
CA ALA A 497 5.06 -26.60 0.33
C ALA A 497 4.52 -26.54 -1.10
N ILE A 498 3.86 -25.42 -1.38
CA ILE A 498 3.24 -25.12 -2.67
C ILE A 498 3.85 -23.82 -3.12
N ILE A 499 4.15 -23.71 -4.41
CA ILE A 499 4.60 -22.45 -5.02
C ILE A 499 3.40 -21.89 -5.81
N PRO A 500 2.60 -20.97 -5.24
CA PRO A 500 1.37 -20.50 -5.89
C PRO A 500 1.61 -19.77 -7.21
N GLU A 501 2.76 -19.12 -7.35
CA GLU A 501 3.13 -18.35 -8.54
C GLU A 501 3.50 -19.23 -9.74
N TYR A 502 3.66 -20.55 -9.54
CA TYR A 502 3.94 -21.52 -10.59
C TYR A 502 2.90 -22.65 -10.52
N GLY A 503 1.84 -22.51 -11.32
CA GLY A 503 0.73 -23.48 -11.37
C GLY A 503 1.24 -24.89 -11.66
N GLY A 504 1.17 -25.77 -10.66
CA GLY A 504 1.69 -27.14 -10.77
C GLY A 504 3.18 -27.29 -10.40
N SER A 505 3.69 -26.58 -9.39
CA SER A 505 4.95 -26.94 -8.75
C SER A 505 4.81 -27.00 -7.24
N ASN A 506 4.58 -28.23 -6.78
CA ASN A 506 4.54 -28.59 -5.38
C ASN A 506 5.89 -29.19 -4.98
N LEU A 507 6.24 -29.00 -3.71
CA LEU A 507 7.51 -29.40 -3.13
C LEU A 507 7.26 -30.45 -2.04
N GLY A 508 7.92 -31.58 -2.17
CA GLY A 508 7.94 -32.64 -1.17
C GLY A 508 9.33 -32.83 -0.56
N VAL A 509 9.38 -33.13 0.73
CA VAL A 509 10.59 -33.58 1.41
C VAL A 509 10.89 -35.02 0.99
N PRO A 510 12.08 -35.36 0.47
CA PRO A 510 12.40 -36.71 0.02
C PRO A 510 12.23 -37.78 1.11
N ALA A 511 11.76 -38.97 0.74
CA ALA A 511 11.55 -40.10 1.67
C ALA A 511 12.82 -40.56 2.39
N GLU A 512 14.01 -40.23 1.87
CA GLU A 512 15.28 -40.46 2.56
C GLU A 512 15.35 -39.78 3.93
N TYR A 513 14.89 -38.52 4.04
CA TYR A 513 14.86 -37.82 5.33
C TYR A 513 13.84 -38.44 6.28
N ALA A 514 12.71 -38.91 5.75
CA ALA A 514 11.71 -39.60 6.54
C ALA A 514 12.24 -40.92 7.12
N ARG A 515 12.98 -41.71 6.33
CA ARG A 515 13.62 -42.95 6.82
C ARG A 515 14.62 -42.67 7.94
N ARG A 516 15.52 -41.70 7.75
CA ARG A 516 16.48 -41.29 8.80
C ARG A 516 15.78 -40.84 10.08
N LEU A 517 14.70 -40.06 9.96
CA LEU A 517 13.93 -39.61 11.11
C LEU A 517 13.26 -40.78 11.86
N LEU A 518 12.76 -41.79 11.16
CA LEU A 518 12.17 -42.98 11.78
C LEU A 518 13.24 -43.81 12.51
N GLU A 519 14.43 -43.97 11.92
CA GLU A 519 15.58 -44.61 12.55
C GLU A 519 15.99 -43.88 13.84
N ASP A 520 16.09 -42.54 13.78
CA ASP A 520 16.42 -41.70 14.94
C ASP A 520 15.34 -41.72 16.04
N ALA A 521 14.08 -41.98 15.66
CA ALA A 521 12.96 -42.10 16.58
C ALA A 521 12.80 -43.53 17.16
N ASP A 522 13.66 -44.48 16.78
CA ASP A 522 13.56 -45.91 17.09
C ASP A 522 12.20 -46.53 16.68
N VAL A 523 11.67 -46.04 15.55
CA VAL A 523 10.41 -46.51 14.95
C VAL A 523 10.76 -47.40 13.75
N ARG A 524 10.44 -48.70 13.85
CA ARG A 524 10.72 -49.71 12.81
C ARG A 524 9.48 -50.20 12.09
#